data_AF-A0A197SGX8-F1
#
_entry.id   AF-A0A197SGX8-F1
#
_cell.length_a   1.000
_cell.length_b   1.000
_cell.length_c   1.000
_cell.angle_alpha   90.00
_cell.angle_beta   90.00
_cell.angle_gamma   90.00
#
_symmetry.space_group_name_H-M   'P 1'
#
loop_
_entity.id
_entity.type
_entity.pdbx_description
1 polymer ?
#
loop_
_entity_poly.entity_id
_entity_poly.type
_entity_poly.pdbx_seq_one_letter_code
_entity_poly.pdbx_strand_id
1 'polypeptide(L)'
;MTTVRRPSSQDALLEKVFGAGLEALHERAVGPGASPALVRALELRAFLAVAEVQVVRVRDRVRANMAPDAGLDTLDADALRFDVQWLEAAVEARSGYVTALSGLLAAMPPPAA
;
A
#
# COMPACT_ATOMS: atom_id res chain seq x y z
N MET A 1 -13.89 11.56 -10.15
CA MET A 1 -13.58 11.15 -8.75
C MET A 1 -12.13 11.49 -8.49
N THR A 2 -11.83 12.55 -7.73
CA THR A 2 -10.48 12.80 -7.22
C THR A 2 -10.23 11.84 -6.06
N THR A 3 -9.70 10.66 -6.36
CA THR A 3 -9.14 9.77 -5.33
C THR A 3 -7.95 10.48 -4.71
N VAL A 4 -8.09 10.96 -3.47
CA VAL A 4 -6.95 11.46 -2.69
C VAL A 4 -5.89 10.36 -2.69
N ARG A 5 -4.74 10.65 -3.33
CA ARG A 5 -3.66 9.67 -3.46
C ARG A 5 -3.02 9.48 -2.10
N ARG A 6 -3.17 8.28 -1.57
CA ARG A 6 -2.50 7.87 -0.33
C ARG A 6 -1.01 7.67 -0.63
N PRO A 7 -0.10 8.09 0.25
CA PRO A 7 1.32 7.76 0.10
C PRO A 7 1.51 6.25 0.19
N SER A 8 2.55 5.75 -0.47
CA SER A 8 2.98 4.36 -0.40
C SER A 8 4.47 4.28 -0.10
N SER A 9 4.89 3.27 0.66
CA SER A 9 6.33 3.03 0.92
C SER A 9 7.16 2.78 -0.35
N GLN A 10 6.51 2.50 -1.49
CA GLN A 10 7.17 2.22 -2.77
C GLN A 10 7.16 3.40 -3.75
N ASP A 11 6.65 4.57 -3.36
CA ASP A 11 6.56 5.73 -4.25
C ASP A 11 7.94 6.14 -4.81
N ALA A 12 8.93 6.31 -3.93
CA ALA A 12 10.28 6.69 -4.34
C ALA A 12 10.96 5.66 -5.26
N LEU A 13 10.67 4.36 -5.07
CA LEU A 13 11.19 3.32 -5.95
C LEU A 13 10.59 3.45 -7.36
N LEU A 14 9.28 3.66 -7.46
CA LEU A 14 8.60 3.83 -8.74
C LEU A 14 9.09 5.07 -9.48
N GLU A 15 9.25 6.19 -8.77
CA GLU A 15 9.78 7.42 -9.36
C GLU A 15 11.18 7.21 -9.92
N LYS A 16 12.04 6.48 -9.19
CA LYS A 16 13.38 6.12 -9.64
C LYS A 16 13.37 5.21 -10.87
N VAL A 17 12.56 4.15 -10.87
CA VAL A 17 12.55 3.17 -11.97
C VAL A 17 11.96 3.75 -13.26
N PHE A 18 10.91 4.57 -13.15
CA PHE A 18 10.24 5.14 -14.32
C PHE A 18 10.73 6.56 -14.69
N GLY A 19 11.66 7.12 -13.92
CA GLY A 19 12.39 8.36 -14.21
C GLY A 19 11.54 9.62 -14.15
N ALA A 20 10.44 9.62 -13.40
CA ALA A 20 9.55 10.78 -13.27
C ALA A 20 8.81 10.77 -11.93
N GLY A 21 8.37 11.95 -11.47
CA GLY A 21 7.55 12.07 -10.26
C GLY A 21 6.19 11.38 -10.41
N LEU A 22 5.61 10.97 -9.28
CA LEU A 22 4.41 10.13 -9.25
C LEU A 22 3.20 10.74 -9.98
N GLU A 23 3.04 12.07 -9.97
CA GLU A 23 2.02 12.76 -10.76
C GLU A 23 2.18 12.52 -12.26
N ALA A 24 3.36 12.78 -12.81
CA ALA A 24 3.67 12.55 -14.21
C ALA A 24 3.55 11.06 -14.61
N LEU A 25 3.85 10.14 -13.69
CA LEU A 25 3.66 8.71 -13.93
C LEU A 25 2.17 8.35 -14.11
N HIS A 26 1.28 8.93 -13.31
CA HIS A 26 -0.16 8.70 -13.47
C HIS A 26 -0.70 9.31 -14.77
N GLU A 27 -0.23 10.49 -15.15
CA GLU A 27 -0.59 11.10 -16.44
C GLU A 27 -0.13 10.23 -17.62
N ARG A 28 1.11 9.72 -17.58
CA ARG A 28 1.63 8.78 -18.58
C ARG A 28 0.83 7.47 -18.65
N ALA A 29 0.31 7.00 -17.52
CA ALA A 29 -0.43 5.74 -17.45
C ALA A 29 -1.84 5.83 -18.07
N VAL A 30 -2.43 7.02 -18.18
CA VAL A 30 -3.73 7.25 -18.83
C VAL A 30 -3.60 7.76 -20.26
N GLY A 31 -2.37 8.08 -20.70
CA GLY A 31 -2.09 8.60 -22.03
C GLY A 31 -2.08 7.52 -23.12
N PRO A 32 -2.21 7.92 -24.41
CA PRO A 32 -2.00 7.01 -25.53
C PRO A 32 -0.61 6.38 -25.49
N GLY A 33 -0.52 5.07 -25.72
CA GLY A 33 0.76 4.36 -25.69
C GLY A 33 1.33 4.12 -24.28
N ALA A 34 0.50 4.21 -23.24
CA ALA A 34 0.90 3.89 -21.87
C ALA A 34 1.58 2.51 -21.78
N SER A 35 2.74 2.46 -21.13
CA SER A 35 3.46 1.21 -20.89
C SER A 35 2.62 0.28 -20.01
N PRO A 36 2.34 -0.97 -20.43
CA PRO A 36 1.60 -1.92 -19.61
C PRO A 36 2.25 -2.17 -18.24
N ALA A 37 3.59 -2.14 -18.18
CA ALA A 37 4.33 -2.28 -16.93
C ALA A 37 4.10 -1.08 -15.99
N LEU A 38 4.05 0.15 -16.53
CA LEU A 38 3.75 1.34 -15.75
C LEU A 38 2.33 1.30 -15.18
N VAL A 39 1.34 0.97 -16.02
CA VAL A 39 -0.07 0.85 -15.59
C VAL A 39 -0.17 -0.18 -14.45
N ARG A 40 0.43 -1.37 -14.65
CA ARG A 40 0.38 -2.43 -13.64
C ARG A 40 1.10 -2.06 -12.34
N ALA A 41 2.23 -1.36 -12.44
CA ALA A 41 2.96 -0.89 -11.26
C ALA A 41 2.14 0.10 -10.44
N LEU A 42 1.42 1.04 -11.08
CA LEU A 42 0.56 2.00 -10.41
C LEU A 42 -0.68 1.35 -9.78
N GLU A 43 -1.24 0.31 -10.40
CA GLU A 43 -2.31 -0.50 -9.80
C GLU A 43 -1.84 -1.20 -8.52
N LEU A 44 -0.71 -1.91 -8.58
CA LEU A 44 -0.12 -2.59 -7.42
C LEU A 44 0.21 -1.60 -6.31
N ARG A 45 0.73 -0.43 -6.67
CA ARG A 45 1.00 0.67 -5.74
C ARG A 45 -0.29 1.20 -5.08
N ALA A 46 -1.38 1.32 -5.82
CA ALA A 46 -2.66 1.76 -5.26
C ALA A 46 -3.19 0.76 -4.22
N PHE A 47 -3.12 -0.54 -4.51
CA PHE A 47 -3.52 -1.58 -3.55
C PHE A 47 -2.58 -1.64 -2.33
N LEU A 48 -1.28 -1.51 -2.55
CA LEU A 48 -0.30 -1.42 -1.46
C LEU A 48 -0.61 -0.25 -0.52
N ALA A 49 -0.88 0.94 -1.06
CA ALA A 49 -1.21 2.12 -0.25
C ALA A 49 -2.48 1.91 0.61
N VAL A 50 -3.45 1.14 0.12
CA VAL A 50 -4.63 0.75 0.90
C VAL A 50 -4.25 -0.20 2.04
N ALA A 51 -3.48 -1.25 1.74
CA ALA A 51 -3.03 -2.21 2.75
C ALA A 51 -2.22 -1.52 3.86
N GLU A 52 -1.31 -0.61 3.52
CA GLU A 52 -0.50 0.15 4.48
C GLU A 52 -1.35 1.01 5.41
N VAL A 53 -2.38 1.68 4.86
CA VAL A 53 -3.33 2.44 5.68
C VAL A 53 -4.11 1.52 6.63
N GLN A 54 -4.49 0.31 6.20
CA GLN A 54 -5.17 -0.63 7.09
C GLN A 54 -4.24 -1.12 8.21
N VAL A 55 -2.98 -1.44 7.91
CA VAL A 55 -1.99 -1.83 8.94
C VAL A 55 -1.87 -0.75 10.01
N VAL A 56 -1.70 0.52 9.62
CA VAL A 56 -1.58 1.64 10.56
C VAL A 56 -2.86 1.81 11.38
N ARG A 57 -4.02 1.80 10.72
CA ARG A 57 -5.32 1.99 11.40
C ARG A 57 -5.60 0.91 12.45
N VAL A 58 -5.38 -0.36 12.10
CA VAL A 58 -5.65 -1.47 13.02
C VAL A 58 -4.63 -1.47 14.17
N ARG A 59 -3.34 -1.24 13.88
CA ARG A 59 -2.30 -1.09 14.91
C ARG A 59 -2.66 0.00 15.91
N ASP A 60 -3.10 1.16 15.43
CA ASP A 60 -3.41 2.30 16.29
C ASP A 60 -4.68 2.05 17.12
N ARG A 61 -5.68 1.35 16.56
CA ARG A 61 -6.87 0.91 17.30
C ARG A 61 -6.53 -0.09 18.41
N VAL A 62 -5.73 -1.12 18.11
CA VAL A 62 -5.27 -2.10 19.11
C VAL A 62 -4.50 -1.39 20.22
N ARG A 63 -3.61 -0.46 19.89
CA ARG A 63 -2.86 0.32 20.88
C ARG A 63 -3.76 1.16 21.77
N ALA A 64 -4.79 1.81 21.22
CA ALA A 64 -5.73 2.60 21.99
C ALA A 64 -6.54 1.73 22.97
N ASN A 65 -7.03 0.57 22.52
CA ASN A 65 -7.79 -0.36 23.37
C ASN A 65 -6.94 -0.99 24.48
N MET A 66 -5.64 -1.16 24.24
CA MET A 66 -4.68 -1.76 25.19
C MET A 66 -3.91 -0.71 26.00
N ALA A 67 -4.30 0.58 25.92
CA ALA A 67 -3.63 1.64 26.65
C ALA A 67 -3.81 1.45 28.18
N PRO A 68 -2.82 1.81 29.01
CA PRO A 68 -2.86 1.58 30.46
C PRO A 68 -3.98 2.37 31.16
N ASP A 69 -4.46 3.44 30.54
CA ASP A 69 -5.56 4.29 30.98
C ASP A 69 -6.92 3.90 30.37
N ALA A 70 -6.97 2.88 29.50
CA ALA A 70 -8.22 2.36 28.97
C ALA A 70 -9.06 1.69 30.07
N GLY A 71 -10.36 2.00 30.11
CA GLY A 71 -11.26 1.42 31.09
C GLY A 71 -11.44 -0.08 30.88
N LEU A 72 -11.24 -0.88 31.93
CA LEU A 72 -11.38 -2.34 31.86
C LEU A 72 -12.80 -2.78 31.45
N ASP A 73 -13.82 -2.03 31.85
CA ASP A 73 -15.22 -2.31 31.50
C ASP A 73 -15.53 -2.05 30.01
N THR A 74 -14.66 -1.30 29.32
CA THR A 74 -14.79 -1.00 27.88
C THR A 74 -13.94 -1.92 27.00
N LEU A 75 -13.19 -2.85 27.61
CA LEU A 75 -12.34 -3.80 26.91
C LEU A 75 -13.16 -4.94 26.31
N ASP A 76 -13.26 -4.97 24.98
CA ASP A 76 -13.97 -6.00 24.23
C ASP A 76 -13.00 -7.02 23.62
N ALA A 77 -13.02 -8.24 24.15
CA ALA A 77 -12.16 -9.33 23.72
C ALA A 77 -12.47 -9.82 22.29
N ASP A 78 -13.72 -9.75 21.85
CA ASP A 78 -14.11 -10.18 20.50
C ASP A 78 -13.69 -9.13 19.48
N ALA A 79 -13.84 -7.84 19.80
CA ALA A 79 -13.33 -6.76 18.97
C ALA A 79 -11.80 -6.83 18.83
N LEU A 80 -11.07 -7.10 19.93
CA LEU A 80 -9.62 -7.30 19.87
C LEU A 80 -9.23 -8.51 19.02
N ARG A 81 -9.94 -9.63 19.12
CA ARG A 81 -9.67 -10.80 18.27
C ARG A 81 -9.86 -10.48 16.80
N PHE A 82 -10.95 -9.79 16.46
CA PHE A 82 -11.21 -9.34 15.09
C PHE A 82 -10.11 -8.40 14.59
N ASP A 83 -9.66 -7.46 15.43
CA ASP A 83 -8.57 -6.54 15.10
C ASP A 83 -7.25 -7.27 14.81
N VAL A 84 -6.90 -8.28 15.60
CA VAL A 84 -5.69 -9.08 15.35
C VAL A 84 -5.76 -9.80 14.01
N GLN A 85 -6.89 -10.45 13.71
CA GLN A 85 -7.10 -11.12 12.41
C GLN A 85 -7.02 -10.14 11.25
N TRP A 86 -7.56 -8.93 11.42
CA TRP A 86 -7.51 -7.90 10.40
C TRP A 86 -6.10 -7.33 10.21
N LEU A 87 -5.33 -7.21 11.30
CA LEU A 87 -3.93 -6.81 11.23
C LEU A 87 -3.10 -7.84 10.46
N GLU A 88 -3.29 -9.13 10.75
CA GLU A 88 -2.62 -10.23 10.04
C GLU A 88 -2.91 -10.14 8.53
N ALA A 89 -4.18 -10.07 8.15
CA ALA A 89 -4.57 -9.96 6.74
C ALA A 89 -4.00 -8.70 6.06
N ALA A 90 -3.98 -7.56 6.75
CA ALA A 90 -3.44 -6.31 6.20
C ALA A 90 -1.91 -6.38 6.01
N VAL A 91 -1.19 -7.01 6.95
CA VAL A 91 0.26 -7.23 6.87
C VAL A 91 0.59 -8.20 5.74
N GLU A 92 -0.16 -9.30 5.63
CA GLU A 92 0.00 -10.26 4.53
C GLU A 92 -0.24 -9.59 3.17
N ALA A 93 -1.34 -8.87 3.02
CA ALA A 93 -1.65 -8.13 1.79
C ALA A 93 -0.55 -7.13 1.43
N ARG A 94 -0.04 -6.37 2.43
CA ARG A 94 1.07 -5.44 2.23
C ARG A 94 2.31 -6.18 1.69
N SER A 95 2.70 -7.28 2.32
CA SER A 95 3.85 -8.09 1.90
C SER A 95 3.66 -8.65 0.48
N GLY A 96 2.46 -9.15 0.18
CA GLY A 96 2.08 -9.64 -1.13
C GLY A 96 2.22 -8.58 -2.22
N TYR A 97 1.72 -7.37 -2.01
CA TYR A 97 1.84 -6.29 -2.99
C TYR A 97 3.27 -5.77 -3.17
N VAL A 98 4.07 -5.70 -2.10
CA VAL A 98 5.51 -5.37 -2.20
C VAL A 98 6.24 -6.43 -3.04
N THR A 99 5.95 -7.71 -2.80
CA THR A 99 6.55 -8.83 -3.54
C THR A 99 6.14 -8.82 -5.01
N ALA A 100 4.85 -8.66 -5.29
CA ALA A 100 4.32 -8.59 -6.65
C ALA A 100 4.91 -7.40 -7.43
N LEU A 101 5.03 -6.24 -6.77
CA LEU A 101 5.65 -5.08 -7.38
C LEU A 101 7.13 -5.33 -7.67
N SER A 102 7.87 -5.87 -6.71
CA SER A 102 9.30 -6.17 -6.88
C SER A 102 9.53 -7.17 -8.02
N GLY A 103 8.70 -8.21 -8.11
CA GLY A 103 8.74 -9.18 -9.20
C GLY A 103 8.42 -8.56 -10.56
N LEU A 104 7.42 -7.67 -10.64
CA LEU A 104 7.12 -6.93 -11.86
C LEU A 104 8.31 -6.10 -12.33
N LEU A 105 8.91 -5.32 -11.43
CA LEU A 105 10.02 -4.43 -11.76
C LEU A 105 11.28 -5.23 -12.16
N ALA A 106 11.54 -6.36 -11.52
CA ALA A 106 12.66 -7.24 -11.88
C ALA A 106 12.51 -7.91 -13.25
N ALA A 107 11.27 -8.13 -13.71
CA ALA A 107 10.98 -8.72 -15.01
C ALA A 107 10.97 -7.70 -16.16
N MET A 108 11.05 -6.39 -15.87
CA MET A 108 11.11 -5.37 -16.91
C MET A 108 12.43 -5.46 -17.69
N PRO A 109 12.41 -5.31 -19.03
CA PRO A 109 13.63 -5.22 -19.79
C PRO A 109 14.45 -4.00 -19.31
N PRO A 110 15.79 -4.09 -19.32
CA PRO A 110 16.63 -2.95 -18.98
C PRO A 110 16.27 -1.75 -19.86
N PRO A 111 16.33 -0.52 -19.34
CA PRO A 111 16.07 0.67 -20.14
C PRO A 111 17.01 0.66 -21.35
N ALA A 112 16.45 0.75 -22.56
CA ALA A 112 17.26 0.91 -23.76
C ALA A 112 18.10 2.19 -23.61
N ALA A 113 19.41 2.05 -23.79
CA ALA A 113 20.39 3.13 -23.70
C ALA A 113 20.19 4.19 -24.80
#